data_AF-A0A9D4L4J4-F1
#
_entry.id   AF-A0A9D4L4J4-F1
#
_cell.length_a   1.000
_cell.length_b   1.000
_cell.length_c   1.000
_cell.angle_alpha   90.00
_cell.angle_beta   90.00
_cell.angle_gamma   90.00
#
_symmetry.space_group_name_H-M   'P 1'
#
loop_
_entity.id
_entity.type
_entity.pdbx_description
1 polymer ?
#
loop_
_entity_poly.entity_id
_entity_poly.type
_entity_poly.pdbx_seq_one_letter_code
_entity_poly.pdbx_strand_id
1 'polypeptide(L)' 'MSEPPSKQMRVELSLQDKIKLIKESEMFPKPTLEMLSEKYGVGKSTVGDIVRKK' A
#
# COMPACT_ATOMS: atom_id res chain seq x y z
N MET A 1 21.62 10.94 22.63
CA MET A 1 20.98 9.62 22.63
C MET A 1 20.06 9.59 21.43
N SER A 2 20.40 8.83 20.39
CA SER A 2 19.55 8.70 19.20
C SER A 2 18.57 7.56 19.44
N GLU A 3 17.26 7.81 19.31
CA GLU A 3 16.24 6.77 19.45
C GLU A 3 16.47 5.64 18.43
N PRO A 4 16.34 4.37 18.85
CA PRO A 4 16.41 3.26 17.91
C PRO A 4 15.20 3.31 16.96
N PRO A 5 15.37 2.94 15.68
CA PRO A 5 14.25 2.92 14.74
C PRO A 5 13.19 1.92 15.22
N SER A 6 11.97 2.40 15.40
CA SER A 6 10.80 1.60 15.77
C SER A 6 10.65 0.47 14.75
N LYS A 7 10.67 -0.78 15.23
CA LYS A 7 10.54 -1.98 14.42
C LYS A 7 9.26 -1.87 13.58
N GLN A 8 9.39 -1.67 12.27
CA GLN A 8 8.24 -1.59 11.36
C GLN A 8 7.47 -2.91 11.45
N MET A 9 6.28 -2.88 12.06
CA MET A 9 5.37 -4.02 12.06
C MET A 9 4.93 -4.25 10.62
N ARG A 10 5.08 -5.50 10.15
CA ARG A 10 4.59 -5.88 8.83
C ARG A 10 3.06 -5.84 8.86
N VAL A 11 2.47 -4.92 8.11
CA VAL A 11 1.04 -4.89 7.85
C VAL A 11 0.75 -5.94 6.79
N GLU A 12 0.00 -6.98 7.14
CA GLU A 12 -0.45 -7.98 6.19
C GLU A 12 -1.77 -7.56 5.56
N LEU A 13 -1.76 -7.34 4.24
CA LEU A 13 -2.98 -7.20 3.46
C LEU A 13 -3.54 -8.58 3.11
N SER A 14 -4.85 -8.74 3.30
CA SER A 14 -5.55 -9.92 2.81
C SER A 14 -5.46 -10.02 1.29
N LEU A 15 -5.63 -11.23 0.75
CA LEU A 15 -5.66 -11.43 -0.71
C LEU A 15 -6.77 -10.59 -1.37
N GLN A 16 -7.93 -10.49 -0.72
CA GLN A 16 -9.05 -9.69 -1.22
C GLN A 16 -8.71 -8.20 -1.30
N ASP A 17 -8.00 -7.66 -0.30
CA ASP A 17 -7.62 -6.25 -0.30
C ASP A 17 -6.55 -5.95 -1.34
N LYS A 18 -5.61 -6.88 -1.58
CA LYS A 18 -4.66 -6.75 -2.70
C LYS A 18 -5.37 -6.69 -4.04
N ILE A 19 -6.39 -7.53 -4.26
CA ILE A 19 -7.19 -7.53 -5.49
C ILE A 19 -7.95 -6.20 -5.64
N LYS A 20 -8.56 -5.70 -4.56
CA LYS A 20 -9.26 -4.40 -4.59
C LYS A 20 -8.29 -3.26 -4.90
N LEU A 21 -7.12 -3.25 -4.26
CA LEU A 21 -6.08 -2.25 -4.47
C LEU A 21 -5.62 -2.23 -5.94
N ILE A 22 -5.40 -3.39 -6.56
CA ILE A 22 -5.05 -3.48 -7.99
C ILE A 22 -6.15 -2.87 -8.85
N LYS A 23 -7.41 -3.27 -8.64
CA LYS A 23 -8.56 -2.74 -9.41
C LYS A 23 -8.71 -1.23 -9.25
N GLU A 24 -8.60 -0.72 -8.03
CA GLU A 24 -8.70 0.72 -7.76
C GLU A 24 -7.55 1.51 -8.39
N SER A 25 -6.34 0.95 -8.43
CA SER A 25 -5.18 1.59 -9.07
C SER A 25 -5.34 1.80 -10.59
N GLU A 26 -6.29 1.10 -11.20
CA GLU A 26 -6.61 1.17 -12.63
C GLU A 26 -7.86 2.01 -12.94
N MET A 27 -8.57 2.50 -11.92
CA MET A 27 -9.77 3.35 -12.11
C MET A 27 -9.41 4.74 -12.65
N PHE A 28 -10.38 5.41 -13.28
CA PHE A 28 -10.25 6.80 -13.72
C PHE A 28 -11.17 7.72 -12.89
N PRO A 29 -10.68 8.87 -12.37
CA PRO A 29 -9.30 9.33 -12.43
C PRO A 29 -8.34 8.42 -11.66
N LYS A 30 -7.10 8.28 -12.15
CA LYS A 30 -6.11 7.38 -11.57
C LYS A 30 -5.74 7.83 -10.15
N PRO A 31 -6.00 7.02 -9.10
CA PRO A 31 -5.64 7.40 -7.75
C PRO A 31 -4.11 7.40 -7.59
N THR A 32 -3.62 8.30 -6.74
CA THR A 32 -2.19 8.36 -6.41
C THR A 32 -1.82 7.21 -5.46
N LEU A 33 -0.54 6.84 -5.43
CA LEU A 33 -0.04 5.84 -4.48
C LEU A 33 -0.23 6.27 -3.03
N GLU A 34 -0.26 7.58 -2.77
CA GLU A 34 -0.51 8.16 -1.45
C GLU A 34 -1.94 7.94 -0.99
N MET A 35 -2.92 8.22 -1.85
CA MET A 35 -4.33 7.95 -1.55
C MET A 35 -4.58 6.46 -1.26
N LEU A 36 -3.97 5.57 -2.05
CA LEU A 36 -4.08 4.12 -1.82
C LEU A 36 -3.34 3.68 -0.55
N SER A 37 -2.20 4.30 -0.24
CA SER A 37 -1.43 4.04 0.99
C SER A 37 -2.25 4.37 2.23
N GLU A 38 -2.88 5.55 2.25
CA GLU A 38 -3.75 5.99 3.34
C GLU A 38 -4.99 5.10 3.46
N LYS A 39 -5.65 4.79 2.33
CA LYS A 39 -6.88 3.99 2.31
C LYS A 39 -6.68 2.56 2.82
N TYR A 40 -5.56 1.93 2.48
CA TYR A 40 -5.26 0.54 2.84
C TYR A 40 -4.34 0.41 4.06
N GLY A 41 -3.92 1.52 4.67
CA GLY A 41 -3.07 1.51 5.87
C GLY A 41 -1.70 0.87 5.66
N VAL A 42 -1.17 0.89 4.43
CA VAL A 42 0.13 0.30 4.07
C VAL A 42 1.06 1.35 3.47
N GLY A 43 2.36 1.15 3.56
CA GLY A 43 3.33 2.10 3.01
C GLY A 43 3.24 2.24 1.48
N LYS A 44 3.55 3.44 0.97
CA LYS A 44 3.58 3.75 -0.48
C LYS A 44 4.41 2.75 -1.28
N SER A 45 5.55 2.30 -0.74
CA SER A 45 6.39 1.28 -1.37
C SER A 45 5.66 -0.06 -1.53
N THR A 46 4.90 -0.48 -0.52
CA THR A 46 4.10 -1.71 -0.56
C THR A 46 2.98 -1.61 -1.59
N VAL A 47 2.28 -0.47 -1.65
CA VAL A 47 1.28 -0.21 -2.70
C VAL A 47 1.94 -0.32 -4.09
N GLY A 48 3.08 0.35 -4.29
CA GLY A 48 3.83 0.31 -5.54
C GLY A 48 4.24 -1.11 -5.93
N ASP A 49 4.73 -1.92 -4.99
CA ASP A 49 5.08 -3.32 -5.22
C ASP A 49 3.87 -4.16 -5.62
N ILE A 50 2.73 -4.00 -4.95
CA ILE A 50 1.50 -4.75 -5.26
C ILE A 50 0.99 -4.38 -6.66
N VAL A 51 0.95 -3.08 -7.00
CA VAL A 51 0.47 -2.62 -8.31
C VAL A 51 1.43 -3.01 -9.43
N ARG A 52 2.74 -3.04 -9.18
CA ARG A 52 3.76 -3.40 -10.19
C ARG A 52 3.84 -4.91 -10.43
N LYS A 53 3.64 -5.72 -9.39
CA LYS A 53 3.73 -7.19 -9.42
C LYS A 53 2.36 -7.89 -9.62
N LYS A 54 1.34 -7.13 -10.02
CA LYS A 54 0.04 -7.65 -10.45
C LYS A 54 0.19 -8.77 -11.48
#